data_AF-A0A6A1TLJ3-F1
#
_entry.id   AF-A0A6A1TLJ3-F1
#
_cell.length_a   1.000
_cell.length_b   1.000
_cell.length_c   1.000
_cell.angle_alpha   90.00
_cell.angle_beta   90.00
_cell.angle_gamma   90.00
#
_symmetry.space_group_name_H-M   'P 1'
#
loop_
_entity.id
_entity.type
_entity.pdbx_description
1 polymer ?
#
loop_
_entity_poly.entity_id
_entity_poly.type
_entity_poly.pdbx_seq_one_letter_code
_entity_poly.pdbx_strand_id
1 'polypeptide(L)'
;MIGKREILDTAARVGLNPSVVEKDYALGWALAGIFAHPEIADSWVFKGGTCLKKCFFETYRFSEDLDFTLLDPAHLDEAFLKRVFGEVSAWIYERTGLEFPADRQDFEMLTNPRGNPSCQGKLSYRGPVSSSSGGLPRVKLDLTADEHIVLPPVRVPIFHPYTDAPEDGITVLSYAYEEAFGEKVRALAERTRPRDLYDVVNLYRNTEARPAATVLMHVLRQKCDFKGIAVPRAGDLDGHRGDLEGAWGHMLGHQLPALPPVDVFWSVLPEFFAWLEGGSAPVIPAAYASASGEILIRERALRLPIGLPGQSALEIIRFAAANRLIVELHYQGGTRRIEPYSLRQTQDGNVVLHAWNIDRNEHRSYRVDRIEGARSTNQTFTPRYAVELTPSGPVFIPPTAHTAAPPIAAPSFRPARPAAPGRVAQPSFGPTYVYQCPYCQKKFKRKSMTATLNAHKGTNGYACPGRSGMYVGTEY
;
A
#
# COMPACT_ATOMS: atom_id res chain seq x y z
N MET A 1 -16.74 -5.50 7.11
CA MET A 1 -16.72 -6.27 5.86
C MET A 1 -17.20 -5.37 4.73
N ILE A 2 -16.27 -4.98 3.87
CA ILE A 2 -16.60 -4.32 2.61
C ILE A 2 -17.27 -5.29 1.63
N GLY A 3 -18.12 -4.75 0.75
CA GLY A 3 -18.75 -5.52 -0.32
C GLY A 3 -18.01 -5.40 -1.66
N LYS A 4 -18.34 -6.29 -2.61
CA LYS A 4 -17.85 -6.24 -3.99
C LYS A 4 -17.99 -4.86 -4.63
N ARG A 5 -19.11 -4.18 -4.36
CA ARG A 5 -19.42 -2.84 -4.89
C ARG A 5 -18.36 -1.80 -4.52
N GLU A 6 -17.87 -1.80 -3.28
CA GLU A 6 -16.88 -0.81 -2.84
C GLU A 6 -15.54 -0.98 -3.56
N ILE A 7 -15.13 -2.21 -3.82
CA ILE A 7 -13.93 -2.49 -4.63
C ILE A 7 -14.13 -2.01 -6.06
N LEU A 8 -15.30 -2.28 -6.67
CA LEU A 8 -15.60 -1.83 -8.04
C LEU A 8 -15.64 -0.30 -8.14
N ASP A 9 -16.29 0.37 -7.19
CA ASP A 9 -16.39 1.83 -7.14
C ASP A 9 -15.01 2.46 -6.92
N THR A 10 -14.17 1.85 -6.06
CA THR A 10 -12.78 2.28 -5.87
C THR A 10 -11.92 2.05 -7.10
N ALA A 11 -12.06 0.91 -7.77
CA ALA A 11 -11.36 0.59 -9.01
C ALA A 11 -11.70 1.58 -10.14
N ALA A 12 -12.99 1.92 -10.29
CA ALA A 12 -13.44 2.95 -11.20
C ALA A 12 -12.90 4.34 -10.84
N ARG A 13 -12.83 4.66 -9.54
CA ARG A 13 -12.26 5.92 -9.04
C ARG A 13 -10.77 6.05 -9.35
N VAL A 14 -9.97 5.02 -9.07
CA VAL A 14 -8.50 5.10 -9.27
C VAL A 14 -8.05 4.71 -10.69
N GLY A 15 -8.99 4.28 -11.55
CA GLY A 15 -8.69 3.88 -12.93
C GLY A 15 -7.89 2.58 -13.05
N LEU A 16 -8.13 1.61 -12.17
CA LEU A 16 -7.41 0.33 -12.13
C LEU A 16 -8.33 -0.87 -12.24
N ASN A 17 -7.75 -2.04 -12.51
CA ASN A 17 -8.49 -3.29 -12.49
C ASN A 17 -8.98 -3.59 -11.06
N PRO A 18 -10.24 -4.02 -10.86
CA PRO A 18 -10.74 -4.46 -9.56
C PRO A 18 -9.86 -5.46 -8.81
N SER A 19 -9.14 -6.34 -9.51
CA SER A 19 -8.22 -7.29 -8.88
C SER A 19 -7.02 -6.61 -8.20
N VAL A 20 -6.53 -5.50 -8.74
CA VAL A 20 -5.42 -4.72 -8.17
C VAL A 20 -5.89 -4.02 -6.89
N VAL A 21 -7.09 -3.44 -6.91
CA VAL A 21 -7.69 -2.80 -5.72
C VAL A 21 -8.03 -3.83 -4.64
N GLU A 22 -8.59 -4.98 -5.02
CA GLU A 22 -8.82 -6.07 -4.07
C GLU A 22 -7.52 -6.55 -3.43
N LYS A 23 -6.45 -6.65 -4.19
CA LYS A 23 -5.13 -7.01 -3.65
C LYS A 23 -4.60 -5.96 -2.70
N ASP A 24 -4.72 -4.67 -3.01
CA ASP A 24 -4.38 -3.57 -2.09
C ASP A 24 -5.16 -3.64 -0.76
N TYR A 25 -6.45 -3.96 -0.83
CA TYR A 25 -7.29 -4.23 0.34
C TYR A 25 -6.77 -5.43 1.15
N ALA A 26 -6.47 -6.55 0.49
CA ALA A 26 -5.95 -7.75 1.15
C ALA A 26 -4.59 -7.50 1.82
N LEU A 27 -3.70 -6.72 1.19
CA LEU A 27 -2.42 -6.31 1.76
C LEU A 27 -2.59 -5.50 3.05
N GLY A 28 -3.55 -4.57 3.09
CA GLY A 28 -3.84 -3.77 4.28
C GLY A 28 -4.29 -4.63 5.46
N TRP A 29 -5.17 -5.60 5.23
CA TRP A 29 -5.61 -6.53 6.27
C TRP A 29 -4.56 -7.57 6.67
N ALA A 30 -3.72 -8.01 5.74
CA ALA A 30 -2.56 -8.83 6.07
C ALA A 30 -1.60 -8.08 7.00
N LEU A 31 -1.31 -6.80 6.72
CA LEU A 31 -0.53 -5.94 7.61
C LEU A 31 -1.22 -5.76 8.97
N ALA A 32 -2.53 -5.53 9.01
CA ALA A 32 -3.28 -5.42 10.26
C ALA A 32 -3.15 -6.70 11.12
N GLY A 33 -3.28 -7.87 10.50
CA GLY A 33 -3.12 -9.15 11.19
C GLY A 33 -1.70 -9.40 11.69
N ILE A 34 -0.69 -9.13 10.84
CA ILE A 34 0.73 -9.24 11.20
C ILE A 34 1.06 -8.36 12.43
N PHE A 35 0.67 -7.10 12.40
CA PHE A 35 0.98 -6.14 13.47
C PHE A 35 0.03 -6.19 14.67
N ALA A 36 -1.05 -6.98 14.59
CA ALA A 36 -1.83 -7.36 15.76
C ALA A 36 -1.27 -8.61 16.46
N HIS A 37 -0.43 -9.42 15.80
CA HIS A 37 0.04 -10.69 16.33
C HIS A 37 1.21 -10.51 17.33
N PRO A 38 1.08 -11.02 18.58
CA PRO A 38 1.98 -10.66 19.68
C PRO A 38 3.43 -11.11 19.49
N GLU A 39 3.68 -12.22 18.78
CA GLU A 39 5.05 -12.73 18.58
C GLU A 39 5.85 -11.98 17.50
N ILE A 40 5.17 -11.34 16.54
CA ILE A 40 5.83 -10.78 15.35
C ILE A 40 5.70 -9.26 15.21
N ALA A 41 4.74 -8.63 15.89
CA ALA A 41 4.42 -7.21 15.73
C ALA A 41 5.57 -6.24 16.07
N ASP A 42 6.50 -6.64 16.94
CA ASP A 42 7.66 -5.84 17.38
C ASP A 42 8.99 -6.26 16.73
N SER A 43 9.00 -7.36 15.98
CA SER A 43 10.24 -7.94 15.41
C SER A 43 10.26 -7.96 13.88
N TRP A 44 9.15 -7.58 13.23
CA TRP A 44 9.03 -7.54 11.77
C TRP A 44 8.99 -6.10 11.28
N VAL A 45 10.01 -5.68 10.53
CA VAL A 45 10.14 -4.31 10.04
C VAL A 45 9.74 -4.24 8.57
N PHE A 46 8.62 -3.57 8.29
CA PHE A 46 8.03 -3.46 6.96
C PHE A 46 8.82 -2.51 6.04
N LYS A 47 9.08 -2.95 4.81
CA LYS A 47 9.89 -2.22 3.83
C LYS A 47 9.39 -2.40 2.39
N GLY A 48 10.18 -1.93 1.43
CA GLY A 48 9.91 -2.11 0.00
C GLY A 48 8.86 -1.14 -0.56
N GLY A 49 8.39 -1.44 -1.78
CA GLY A 49 7.49 -0.55 -2.52
C GLY A 49 6.09 -0.42 -1.90
N THR A 50 5.59 -1.50 -1.31
CA THR A 50 4.28 -1.49 -0.63
C THR A 50 4.34 -0.67 0.65
N CYS A 51 5.47 -0.68 1.37
CA CYS A 51 5.71 0.21 2.51
C CYS A 51 5.67 1.68 2.10
N LEU A 52 6.35 2.05 1.01
CA LEU A 52 6.28 3.42 0.47
C LEU A 52 4.84 3.84 0.17
N LYS A 53 4.07 3.00 -0.52
CA LYS A 53 2.67 3.31 -0.86
C LYS A 53 1.77 3.41 0.38
N LYS A 54 1.83 2.41 1.26
CA LYS A 54 0.92 2.30 2.41
C LYS A 54 1.26 3.32 3.49
N CYS A 55 2.53 3.58 3.78
CA CYS A 55 2.94 4.44 4.89
C CYS A 55 3.07 5.92 4.45
N PHE A 56 3.69 6.16 3.29
CA PHE A 56 4.22 7.49 2.97
C PHE A 56 3.51 8.17 1.78
N PHE A 57 3.08 7.43 0.74
CA PHE A 57 2.57 8.02 -0.51
C PHE A 57 1.34 7.31 -1.08
N GLU A 58 0.20 7.98 -1.10
CA GLU A 58 -1.05 7.41 -1.65
C GLU A 58 -1.02 7.23 -3.18
N THR A 59 -0.67 8.29 -3.91
CA THR A 59 -0.68 8.37 -5.39
C THR A 59 0.46 7.60 -6.04
N TYR A 60 1.14 6.76 -5.26
CA TYR A 60 2.23 5.92 -5.68
C TYR A 60 1.72 4.68 -6.42
N ARG A 61 2.59 4.09 -7.25
CA ARG A 61 2.25 2.88 -8.02
C ARG A 61 1.77 1.76 -7.10
N PHE A 62 0.83 0.95 -7.58
CA PHE A 62 0.37 -0.22 -6.83
C PHE A 62 1.49 -1.26 -6.75
N SER A 63 1.61 -1.87 -5.58
CA SER A 63 2.59 -2.91 -5.32
C SER A 63 1.86 -4.11 -4.74
N GLU A 64 2.42 -5.28 -4.97
CA GLU A 64 1.74 -6.56 -4.84
C GLU A 64 2.34 -7.47 -3.77
N ASP A 65 3.51 -7.07 -3.25
CA ASP A 65 4.36 -7.89 -2.40
C ASP A 65 4.48 -7.23 -1.00
N LEU A 66 4.66 -8.03 0.05
CA LEU A 66 5.01 -7.53 1.38
C LEU A 66 6.45 -7.93 1.68
N ASP A 67 7.32 -6.93 1.86
CA ASP A 67 8.72 -7.14 2.18
C ASP A 67 8.99 -6.82 3.64
N PHE A 68 9.70 -7.69 4.36
CA PHE A 68 10.09 -7.46 5.75
C PHE A 68 11.55 -7.77 5.99
N THR A 69 12.18 -6.95 6.84
CA THR A 69 13.39 -7.33 7.56
C THR A 69 13.01 -7.82 8.94
N LEU A 70 13.48 -9.01 9.32
CA LEU A 70 13.21 -9.64 10.60
C LEU A 70 14.34 -9.30 11.58
N LEU A 71 13.98 -8.79 12.75
CA LEU A 71 14.92 -8.55 13.86
C LEU A 71 15.26 -9.83 14.61
N ASP A 72 14.38 -10.83 14.54
CA ASP A 72 14.62 -12.16 15.09
C ASP A 72 14.77 -13.19 13.94
N PRO A 73 16.00 -13.65 13.65
CA PRO A 73 16.23 -14.67 12.64
C PRO A 73 15.53 -16.01 12.93
N ALA A 74 15.19 -16.31 14.19
CA ALA A 74 14.51 -17.55 14.55
C ALA A 74 13.08 -17.65 13.96
N HIS A 75 12.51 -16.52 13.52
CA HIS A 75 11.23 -16.49 12.82
C HIS A 75 11.32 -17.00 11.36
N LEU A 76 12.53 -17.20 10.80
CA LEU A 76 12.72 -17.89 9.52
C LEU A 76 12.64 -19.42 9.70
N ASP A 77 11.49 -19.88 10.18
CA ASP A 77 11.18 -21.29 10.37
C ASP A 77 9.80 -21.60 9.79
N GLU A 78 9.71 -22.66 8.98
CA GLU A 78 8.49 -22.99 8.25
C GLU A 78 7.33 -23.35 9.20
N ALA A 79 7.60 -24.07 10.28
CA ALA A 79 6.57 -24.49 11.23
C ALA A 79 6.04 -23.30 12.04
N PHE A 80 6.94 -22.41 12.46
CA PHE A 80 6.59 -21.14 13.08
C PHE A 80 5.72 -20.29 12.15
N LEU A 81 6.14 -20.08 10.90
CA LEU A 81 5.41 -19.26 9.93
C LEU A 81 4.02 -19.84 9.62
N LYS A 82 3.90 -21.15 9.42
CA LYS A 82 2.59 -21.80 9.19
C LYS A 82 1.63 -21.62 10.37
N ARG A 83 2.13 -21.74 11.61
CA ARG A 83 1.31 -21.51 12.80
C ARG A 83 0.86 -20.06 12.90
N VAL A 84 1.80 -19.13 12.85
CA VAL A 84 1.54 -17.69 12.99
C VAL A 84 0.61 -17.18 11.89
N PHE A 85 0.83 -17.57 10.62
CA PHE A 85 -0.06 -17.16 9.53
C PHE A 85 -1.41 -17.88 9.53
N GLY A 86 -1.52 -19.07 10.12
CA GLY A 86 -2.81 -19.69 10.42
C GLY A 86 -3.62 -18.87 11.44
N GLU A 87 -2.96 -18.41 12.50
CA GLU A 87 -3.53 -17.54 13.53
C GLU A 87 -3.93 -16.16 12.98
N VAL A 88 -3.06 -15.53 12.20
CA VAL A 88 -3.33 -14.27 11.48
C VAL A 88 -4.51 -14.42 10.52
N SER A 89 -4.58 -15.50 9.75
CA SER A 89 -5.70 -15.77 8.85
C SER A 89 -7.03 -15.87 9.57
N ALA A 90 -7.09 -16.60 10.70
CA ALA A 90 -8.29 -16.71 11.50
C ALA A 90 -8.73 -15.34 12.02
N TRP A 91 -7.78 -14.55 12.52
CA TRP A 91 -8.04 -13.20 13.03
C TRP A 91 -8.60 -12.25 11.96
N ILE A 92 -8.05 -12.29 10.74
CA ILE A 92 -8.53 -11.50 9.59
C ILE A 92 -9.94 -11.94 9.21
N TYR A 93 -10.17 -13.25 9.11
CA TYR A 93 -11.48 -13.81 8.73
C TYR A 93 -12.59 -13.40 9.71
N GLU A 94 -12.32 -13.45 11.02
CA GLU A 94 -13.31 -13.07 12.04
C GLU A 94 -13.75 -11.61 11.93
N ARG A 95 -12.85 -10.71 11.54
CA ARG A 95 -13.11 -9.26 11.45
C ARG A 95 -13.76 -8.85 10.14
N THR A 96 -13.39 -9.52 9.06
CA THR A 96 -13.64 -9.02 7.70
C THR A 96 -14.33 -10.02 6.80
N GLY A 97 -14.25 -11.31 7.14
CA GLY A 97 -14.56 -12.46 6.28
C GLY A 97 -13.68 -12.58 5.03
N LEU A 98 -12.58 -11.83 4.92
CA LEU A 98 -11.51 -12.07 3.96
C LEU A 98 -10.82 -13.38 4.35
N GLU A 99 -10.75 -14.32 3.42
CA GLU A 99 -10.16 -15.64 3.67
C GLU A 99 -8.71 -15.66 3.20
N PHE A 100 -7.81 -16.13 4.05
CA PHE A 100 -6.45 -16.55 3.70
C PHE A 100 -6.29 -18.03 4.08
N PRO A 101 -6.70 -18.98 3.21
CA PRO A 101 -6.80 -20.40 3.58
C PRO A 101 -5.45 -20.97 4.03
N ALA A 102 -5.39 -21.54 5.24
CA ALA A 102 -4.15 -22.06 5.83
C ALA A 102 -3.53 -23.20 5.01
N ASP A 103 -4.34 -24.00 4.32
CA ASP A 103 -3.91 -25.06 3.39
C ASP A 103 -3.33 -24.52 2.07
N ARG A 104 -3.37 -23.20 1.85
CA ARG A 104 -2.84 -22.51 0.66
C ARG A 104 -1.85 -21.40 1.02
N GLN A 105 -1.15 -21.61 2.12
CA GLN A 105 0.00 -20.82 2.56
C GLN A 105 1.27 -21.64 2.31
N ASP A 106 2.09 -21.15 1.39
CA ASP A 106 3.38 -21.77 1.07
C ASP A 106 4.50 -20.89 1.62
N PHE A 107 5.47 -21.49 2.31
CA PHE A 107 6.67 -20.81 2.80
C PHE A 107 7.89 -21.55 2.30
N GLU A 108 8.60 -20.95 1.36
CA GLU A 108 9.82 -21.52 0.78
C GLU A 108 11.02 -20.94 1.53
N MET A 109 11.75 -21.78 2.27
CA MET A 109 13.00 -21.39 2.90
C MET A 109 14.11 -21.34 1.85
N LEU A 110 14.76 -20.18 1.73
CA LEU A 110 15.75 -19.90 0.71
C LEU A 110 17.04 -19.42 1.36
N THR A 111 18.16 -19.64 0.67
CA THR A 111 19.43 -19.02 1.02
C THR A 111 19.72 -17.89 0.05
N ASN A 112 20.02 -16.71 0.56
CA ASN A 112 20.35 -15.58 -0.28
C ASN A 112 21.78 -15.72 -0.88
N PRO A 113 22.17 -14.88 -1.86
CA PRO A 113 23.50 -14.99 -2.48
C PRO A 113 24.68 -14.85 -1.52
N ARG A 114 24.46 -14.34 -0.31
CA ARG A 114 25.48 -14.18 0.75
C ARG A 114 25.50 -15.35 1.74
N GLY A 115 24.71 -16.41 1.49
CA GLY A 115 24.69 -17.61 2.33
C GLY A 115 23.78 -17.52 3.55
N ASN A 116 22.99 -16.46 3.69
CA ASN A 116 22.11 -16.25 4.85
C ASN A 116 20.67 -16.68 4.56
N PRO A 117 19.92 -17.13 5.59
CA PRO A 117 18.55 -17.59 5.42
C PRO A 117 17.60 -16.44 5.06
N SER A 118 16.62 -16.77 4.24
CA SER A 118 15.51 -15.92 3.81
C SER A 118 14.28 -16.80 3.58
N CYS A 119 13.10 -16.20 3.50
CA CYS A 119 11.87 -16.92 3.17
C CYS A 119 11.08 -16.17 2.11
N GLN A 120 10.56 -16.92 1.13
CA GLN A 120 9.52 -16.47 0.24
C GLN A 120 8.20 -17.15 0.60
N GLY A 121 7.27 -16.38 1.17
CA GLY A 121 5.89 -16.79 1.45
C GLY A 121 4.93 -16.47 0.30
N LYS A 122 3.91 -17.30 0.12
CA LYS A 122 2.78 -17.08 -0.80
C LYS A 122 1.49 -17.32 -0.03
N LEU A 123 0.74 -16.26 0.22
CA LEU A 123 -0.52 -16.29 0.95
C LEU A 123 -1.67 -16.16 -0.06
N SER A 124 -2.32 -17.27 -0.36
CA SER A 124 -3.53 -17.23 -1.21
C SER A 124 -4.66 -16.58 -0.44
N TYR A 125 -5.50 -15.80 -1.12
CA TYR A 125 -6.66 -15.18 -0.49
C TYR A 125 -7.92 -15.26 -1.35
N ARG A 126 -9.08 -15.13 -0.71
CA ARG A 126 -10.38 -14.99 -1.38
C ARG A 126 -11.08 -13.74 -0.87
N GLY A 127 -11.13 -12.71 -1.71
CA GLY A 127 -11.79 -11.44 -1.43
C GLY A 127 -13.19 -11.30 -2.08
N PRO A 128 -13.81 -10.11 -1.98
CA PRO A 128 -15.16 -9.82 -2.49
C PRO A 128 -15.36 -9.91 -4.02
N VAL A 129 -14.29 -9.76 -4.80
CA VAL A 129 -14.25 -9.76 -6.27
C VAL A 129 -13.61 -11.04 -6.82
N SER A 130 -12.74 -11.69 -6.05
CA SER A 130 -12.06 -12.95 -6.41
C SER A 130 -13.02 -13.97 -7.02
N SER A 131 -12.71 -14.46 -8.22
CA SER A 131 -13.59 -15.39 -8.94
C SER A 131 -13.68 -16.75 -8.22
N SER A 132 -14.85 -17.38 -8.32
CA SER A 132 -15.03 -18.79 -7.91
C SER A 132 -14.45 -19.77 -8.93
N SER A 133 -14.24 -19.31 -10.16
CA SER A 133 -13.69 -20.05 -11.30
C SER A 133 -12.31 -19.49 -11.63
N GLY A 134 -11.25 -20.16 -11.15
CA GLY A 134 -9.86 -19.73 -11.26
C GLY A 134 -9.04 -20.08 -10.01
N GLY A 135 -7.71 -20.02 -10.12
CA GLY A 135 -6.83 -20.07 -8.94
C GLY A 135 -7.05 -18.84 -8.05
N LEU A 136 -6.79 -18.98 -6.74
CA LEU A 136 -6.87 -17.84 -5.83
C LEU A 136 -5.73 -16.84 -6.10
N PRO A 137 -6.00 -15.53 -6.06
CA PRO A 137 -4.92 -14.55 -6.05
C PRO A 137 -4.04 -14.74 -4.82
N ARG A 138 -2.80 -14.26 -4.90
CA ARG A 138 -1.78 -14.44 -3.87
C ARG A 138 -1.15 -13.11 -3.48
N VAL A 139 -0.95 -12.93 -2.18
CA VAL A 139 -0.02 -11.97 -1.61
C VAL A 139 1.33 -12.66 -1.48
N LYS A 140 2.37 -12.09 -2.06
CA LYS A 140 3.73 -12.58 -1.89
C LYS A 140 4.33 -11.92 -0.65
N LEU A 141 5.06 -12.71 0.13
CA LEU A 141 5.74 -12.27 1.34
C LEU A 141 7.24 -12.55 1.17
N ASP A 142 8.09 -11.54 1.22
CA ASP A 142 9.55 -11.70 1.18
C ASP A 142 10.13 -11.35 2.56
N LEU A 143 10.75 -12.33 3.22
CA LEU A 143 11.32 -12.21 4.56
C LEU A 143 12.83 -12.38 4.50
N THR A 144 13.56 -11.46 5.13
CA THR A 144 15.01 -11.57 5.31
C THR A 144 15.38 -11.19 6.73
N ALA A 145 16.27 -11.95 7.37
CA ALA A 145 16.91 -11.53 8.62
C ALA A 145 18.29 -10.90 8.37
N ASP A 146 18.63 -10.73 7.09
CA ASP A 146 19.96 -10.38 6.62
C ASP A 146 19.95 -9.07 5.83
N GLU A 147 19.67 -7.99 6.56
CA GLU A 147 19.69 -6.63 6.03
C GLU A 147 20.20 -5.68 7.12
N HIS A 148 21.05 -4.73 6.73
CA HIS A 148 21.53 -3.72 7.66
C HIS A 148 20.48 -2.61 7.80
N ILE A 149 19.85 -2.51 8.96
CA ILE A 149 18.94 -1.42 9.30
C ILE A 149 19.77 -0.25 9.83
N VAL A 150 19.75 0.88 9.14
CA VAL A 150 20.62 2.05 9.42
C VAL A 150 19.96 2.97 10.43
N LEU A 151 18.68 3.26 10.21
CA LEU A 151 17.88 4.14 11.04
C LEU A 151 16.93 3.30 11.91
N PRO A 152 16.64 3.74 13.14
CA PRO A 152 15.66 3.05 13.98
C PRO A 152 14.32 2.87 13.24
N PRO A 153 13.73 1.66 13.27
CA PRO A 153 12.39 1.43 12.74
C PRO A 153 11.36 2.36 13.38
N VAL A 154 10.38 2.79 12.60
CA VAL A 154 9.35 3.75 13.02
C VAL A 154 7.97 3.10 12.99
N ARG A 155 7.13 3.44 13.98
CA ARG A 155 5.71 3.05 13.97
C ARG A 155 4.91 4.10 13.23
N VAL A 156 4.28 3.71 12.12
CA VAL A 156 3.52 4.62 11.26
C VAL A 156 2.14 4.06 10.91
N PRO A 157 1.09 4.90 10.81
CA PRO A 157 -0.20 4.46 10.32
C PRO A 157 -0.11 4.18 8.81
N ILE A 158 -0.80 3.14 8.35
CA ILE A 158 -0.94 2.88 6.91
C ILE A 158 -2.23 3.46 6.35
N PHE A 159 -2.19 3.77 5.06
CA PHE A 159 -3.34 4.15 4.27
C PHE A 159 -4.16 2.91 3.89
N HIS A 160 -5.35 2.81 4.47
CA HIS A 160 -6.32 1.75 4.23
C HIS A 160 -7.72 2.38 4.10
N PRO A 161 -8.09 2.94 2.93
CA PRO A 161 -9.26 3.82 2.77
C PRO A 161 -10.59 3.08 2.64
N TYR A 162 -10.67 1.85 3.15
CA TYR A 162 -11.84 0.98 3.03
C TYR A 162 -12.77 1.15 4.22
N THR A 163 -14.08 1.03 4.00
CA THR A 163 -15.10 1.34 5.01
C THR A 163 -15.06 0.44 6.23
N ASP A 164 -14.43 -0.73 6.14
CA ASP A 164 -14.27 -1.64 7.27
C ASP A 164 -12.93 -1.54 8.00
N ALA A 165 -12.11 -0.52 7.69
CA ALA A 165 -10.90 -0.23 8.44
C ALA A 165 -11.15 -0.24 9.96
N PRO A 166 -10.22 -0.79 10.77
CA PRO A 166 -10.33 -0.71 12.23
C PRO A 166 -10.48 0.74 12.72
N GLU A 167 -11.25 0.95 13.78
CA GLU A 167 -11.49 2.30 14.35
C GLU A 167 -10.20 3.01 14.75
N ASP A 168 -9.25 2.28 15.34
CA ASP A 168 -7.92 2.78 15.72
C ASP A 168 -6.94 2.87 14.54
N GLY A 169 -7.40 2.54 13.33
CA GLY A 169 -6.56 2.41 12.14
C GLY A 169 -5.64 1.18 12.18
N ILE A 170 -4.63 1.19 11.32
CA ILE A 170 -3.63 0.13 11.22
C ILE A 170 -2.27 0.78 11.35
N THR A 171 -1.50 0.42 12.36
CA THR A 171 -0.13 0.89 12.59
C THR A 171 0.85 -0.25 12.38
N VAL A 172 1.93 0.03 11.67
CA VAL A 172 2.98 -0.94 11.32
C VAL A 172 4.34 -0.46 11.82
N LEU A 173 5.24 -1.37 12.16
CA LEU A 173 6.66 -1.08 12.33
C LEU A 173 7.30 -1.10 10.94
N SER A 174 7.84 0.03 10.48
CA SER A 174 8.42 0.15 9.14
C SER A 174 9.84 0.72 9.17
N TYR A 175 10.53 0.62 8.04
CA TYR A 175 11.68 1.48 7.77
C TYR A 175 11.28 2.96 7.89
N ALA A 176 12.21 3.76 8.39
CA ALA A 176 12.15 5.21 8.21
C ALA A 176 12.11 5.55 6.71
N TYR A 177 11.53 6.69 6.37
CA TYR A 177 11.36 7.09 4.98
C TYR A 177 12.70 7.18 4.23
N GLU A 178 13.70 7.77 4.88
CA GLU A 178 15.07 7.92 4.38
C GLU A 178 15.73 6.57 4.13
N GLU A 179 15.44 5.59 4.98
CA GLU A 179 15.97 4.24 4.82
C GLU A 179 15.34 3.53 3.62
N ALA A 180 14.02 3.61 3.48
CA ALA A 180 13.32 3.05 2.33
C ALA A 180 13.77 3.72 1.02
N PHE A 181 14.02 5.04 1.03
CA PHE A 181 14.54 5.76 -0.12
C PHE A 181 15.99 5.35 -0.44
N GLY A 182 16.88 5.30 0.55
CA GLY A 182 18.26 4.85 0.34
C GLY A 182 18.34 3.42 -0.21
N GLU A 183 17.49 2.52 0.29
CA GLU A 183 17.39 1.15 -0.22
C GLU A 183 16.91 1.12 -1.69
N LYS A 184 16.02 2.04 -2.08
CA LYS A 184 15.59 2.18 -3.48
C LYS A 184 16.68 2.67 -4.42
N VAL A 185 17.48 3.65 -3.98
CA VAL A 185 18.63 4.14 -4.76
C VAL A 185 19.66 3.03 -4.92
N ARG A 186 19.96 2.28 -3.86
CA ARG A 186 20.84 1.11 -3.91
C ARG A 186 20.30 0.02 -4.84
N ALA A 187 19.02 -0.31 -4.75
CA ALA A 187 18.39 -1.33 -5.61
C ALA A 187 18.37 -0.93 -7.09
N LEU A 188 18.16 0.37 -7.38
CA LEU A 188 18.25 0.92 -8.73
C LEU A 188 19.65 0.69 -9.32
N ALA A 189 20.71 0.91 -8.53
CA ALA A 189 22.08 0.67 -8.97
C ALA A 189 22.43 -0.81 -9.15
N GLU A 190 21.90 -1.68 -8.29
CA GLU A 190 22.20 -3.11 -8.31
C GLU A 190 21.49 -3.84 -9.47
N ARG A 191 20.26 -3.42 -9.83
CA ARG A 191 19.38 -4.21 -10.71
C ARG A 191 18.81 -3.44 -11.89
N THR A 192 18.93 -2.12 -11.89
CA THR A 192 18.46 -1.20 -12.93
C THR A 192 17.04 -1.48 -13.42
N ARG A 193 16.11 -1.73 -12.48
CA ARG A 193 14.72 -2.07 -12.82
C ARG A 193 13.85 -0.81 -13.00
N PRO A 194 12.91 -0.80 -13.97
CA PRO A 194 11.91 0.25 -14.15
C PRO A 194 11.22 0.73 -12.88
N ARG A 195 10.84 -0.21 -12.02
CA ARG A 195 10.18 0.08 -10.74
C ARG A 195 11.05 0.91 -9.81
N ASP A 196 12.34 0.62 -9.74
CA ASP A 196 13.25 1.34 -8.85
C ASP A 196 13.57 2.74 -9.40
N LEU A 197 13.66 2.90 -10.73
CA LEU A 197 13.78 4.23 -11.36
C LEU A 197 12.54 5.09 -11.09
N TYR A 198 11.35 4.53 -11.35
CA TYR A 198 10.08 5.17 -11.06
C TYR A 198 10.01 5.62 -9.60
N ASP A 199 10.42 4.73 -8.70
CA ASP A 199 10.40 4.97 -7.28
C ASP A 199 11.35 6.11 -6.90
N VAL A 200 12.65 6.00 -7.21
CA VAL A 200 13.68 7.00 -6.88
C VAL A 200 13.31 8.40 -7.36
N VAL A 201 12.85 8.53 -8.61
CA VAL A 201 12.50 9.83 -9.19
C VAL A 201 11.28 10.44 -8.51
N ASN A 202 10.23 9.65 -8.21
CA ASN A 202 9.06 10.18 -7.54
C ASN A 202 9.33 10.54 -6.07
N LEU A 203 10.15 9.74 -5.37
CA LEU A 203 10.62 10.07 -4.02
C LEU A 203 11.44 11.37 -4.01
N TYR A 204 12.31 11.55 -5.00
CA TYR A 204 13.05 12.79 -5.19
C TYR A 204 12.13 13.98 -5.50
N ARG A 205 11.16 13.82 -6.41
CA ARG A 205 10.22 14.89 -6.81
C ARG A 205 9.33 15.37 -5.67
N ASN A 206 9.08 14.55 -4.65
CA ASN A 206 8.34 14.97 -3.48
C ASN A 206 9.19 15.86 -2.57
N THR A 207 9.18 17.16 -2.85
CA THR A 207 10.03 18.15 -2.16
C THR A 207 9.68 18.35 -0.71
N GLU A 208 8.41 18.17 -0.31
CA GLU A 208 7.99 18.32 1.10
C GLU A 208 8.50 17.17 1.97
N ALA A 209 8.47 15.95 1.43
CA ALA A 209 8.98 14.75 2.10
C ALA A 209 10.49 14.59 1.98
N ARG A 210 11.13 15.25 0.99
CA ARG A 210 12.51 14.97 0.59
C ARG A 210 13.44 15.10 1.80
N PRO A 211 14.22 14.06 2.14
CA PRO A 211 15.11 14.14 3.27
C PRO A 211 16.31 15.02 2.94
N ALA A 212 17.09 15.39 3.96
CA ALA A 212 18.37 16.05 3.71
C ALA A 212 19.29 15.10 2.91
N ALA A 213 19.97 15.63 1.88
CA ALA A 213 20.88 14.86 1.03
C ALA A 213 21.95 14.13 1.85
N THR A 214 22.44 14.76 2.91
CA THR A 214 23.44 14.19 3.84
C THR A 214 22.92 12.95 4.56
N VAL A 215 21.66 12.95 5.01
CA VAL A 215 21.02 11.79 5.67
C VAL A 215 20.83 10.65 4.67
N LEU A 216 20.30 10.95 3.47
CA LEU A 216 20.09 9.95 2.44
C LEU A 216 21.41 9.33 1.96
N MET A 217 22.44 10.14 1.77
CA MET A 217 23.79 9.69 1.40
C MET A 217 24.41 8.81 2.51
N HIS A 218 24.19 9.14 3.78
CA HIS A 218 24.66 8.33 4.90
C HIS A 218 24.03 6.93 4.89
N VAL A 219 22.70 6.85 4.77
CA VAL A 219 21.97 5.59 4.61
C VAL A 219 22.46 4.82 3.40
N LEU A 220 22.56 5.47 2.24
CA LEU A 220 22.96 4.84 0.99
C LEU A 220 24.35 4.21 1.10
N ARG A 221 25.34 4.93 1.67
CA ARG A 221 26.69 4.41 1.91
C ARG A 221 26.68 3.13 2.72
N GLN A 222 26.04 3.14 3.89
CA GLN A 222 25.99 1.97 4.76
C GLN A 222 25.27 0.78 4.10
N LYS A 223 24.21 1.04 3.32
CA LYS A 223 23.49 -0.01 2.56
C LYS A 223 24.35 -0.57 1.41
N CYS A 224 25.10 0.27 0.71
CA CYS A 224 26.03 -0.13 -0.35
C CYS A 224 27.20 -0.95 0.22
N ASP A 225 27.82 -0.46 1.30
CA ASP A 225 28.91 -1.14 1.99
C ASP A 225 28.48 -2.53 2.47
N PHE A 226 27.28 -2.65 3.06
CA PHE A 226 26.73 -3.94 3.49
C PHE A 226 26.52 -4.92 2.34
N LYS A 227 26.18 -4.44 1.14
CA LYS A 227 26.03 -5.29 -0.06
C LYS A 227 27.33 -5.47 -0.85
N GLY A 228 28.41 -4.80 -0.45
CA GLY A 228 29.70 -4.85 -1.15
C GLY A 228 29.66 -4.20 -2.54
N ILE A 229 28.80 -3.20 -2.74
CA ILE A 229 28.73 -2.46 -4.00
C ILE A 229 29.17 -1.01 -3.81
N ALA A 230 29.62 -0.36 -4.89
CA ALA A 230 29.93 1.06 -4.86
C ALA A 230 28.67 1.91 -4.70
N VAL A 231 28.83 3.11 -4.13
CA VAL A 231 27.76 4.12 -4.12
C VAL A 231 27.53 4.61 -5.56
N PRO A 232 26.30 4.52 -6.09
CA PRO A 232 26.01 4.93 -7.46
C PRO A 232 26.15 6.44 -7.65
N ARG A 233 26.60 6.82 -8.84
CA ARG A 233 26.78 8.19 -9.30
C ARG A 233 26.07 8.43 -10.63
N ALA A 234 26.02 9.69 -11.03
CA ALA A 234 25.55 10.06 -12.36
C ALA A 234 26.40 9.36 -13.45
N GLY A 235 25.74 8.76 -14.43
CA GLY A 235 26.38 8.04 -15.53
C GLY A 235 26.56 6.53 -15.31
N ASP A 236 26.58 6.05 -14.06
CA ASP A 236 26.78 4.62 -13.77
C ASP A 236 25.66 3.74 -14.36
N LEU A 237 24.48 4.31 -14.57
CA LEU A 237 23.30 3.60 -15.09
C LEU A 237 23.18 3.67 -16.62
N ASP A 238 23.97 4.50 -17.32
CA ASP A 238 23.78 4.80 -18.75
C ASP A 238 23.86 3.56 -19.64
N GLY A 239 24.73 2.61 -19.30
CA GLY A 239 24.87 1.33 -20.01
C GLY A 239 23.62 0.44 -19.94
N HIS A 240 22.72 0.67 -18.99
CA HIS A 240 21.53 -0.13 -18.75
C HIS A 240 20.24 0.53 -19.24
N ARG A 241 20.32 1.71 -19.87
CA ARG A 241 19.14 2.45 -20.33
C ARG A 241 18.27 1.61 -21.26
N GLY A 242 18.85 0.98 -22.27
CA GLY A 242 18.11 0.19 -23.27
C GLY A 242 17.29 -0.95 -22.64
N ASP A 243 17.87 -1.70 -21.70
CA ASP A 243 17.18 -2.78 -20.98
C ASP A 243 16.03 -2.25 -20.12
N LEU A 244 16.26 -1.13 -19.43
CA LEU A 244 15.24 -0.48 -18.62
C LEU A 244 14.06 0.01 -19.48
N GLU A 245 14.34 0.65 -20.61
CA GLU A 245 13.32 1.11 -21.56
C GLU A 245 12.50 -0.06 -22.11
N GLY A 246 13.16 -1.14 -22.54
CA GLY A 246 12.50 -2.36 -23.02
C GLY A 246 11.62 -3.01 -21.95
N ALA A 247 11.97 -2.86 -20.67
CA ALA A 247 11.20 -3.42 -19.56
C ALA A 247 10.10 -2.51 -18.99
N TRP A 248 10.10 -1.22 -19.35
CA TRP A 248 9.27 -0.19 -18.73
C TRP A 248 7.77 -0.54 -18.77
N GLY A 249 7.27 -0.89 -19.96
CA GLY A 249 5.85 -1.16 -20.19
C GLY A 249 5.29 -2.33 -19.38
N HIS A 250 5.94 -3.48 -19.47
CA HIS A 250 5.42 -4.70 -18.85
C HIS A 250 5.55 -4.70 -17.32
N MET A 251 6.56 -4.02 -16.77
CA MET A 251 6.80 -3.98 -15.32
C MET A 251 5.94 -2.96 -14.57
N LEU A 252 5.55 -1.84 -15.21
CA LEU A 252 4.82 -0.75 -14.55
C LEU A 252 3.38 -0.56 -15.05
N GLY A 253 3.07 -0.96 -16.29
CA GLY A 253 1.80 -0.61 -16.93
C GLY A 253 0.54 -1.07 -16.20
N HIS A 254 0.59 -2.22 -15.49
CA HIS A 254 -0.53 -2.73 -14.70
C HIS A 254 -0.65 -2.10 -13.30
N GLN A 255 0.37 -1.36 -12.86
CA GLN A 255 0.47 -0.76 -11.53
C GLN A 255 0.13 0.72 -11.50
N LEU A 256 -0.07 1.32 -12.69
CA LEU A 256 -0.26 2.74 -12.90
C LEU A 256 -1.56 2.98 -13.71
N PRO A 257 -2.32 4.04 -13.43
CA PRO A 257 -3.47 4.43 -14.24
C PRO A 257 -3.08 4.76 -15.69
N ALA A 258 -1.90 5.35 -15.88
CA ALA A 258 -1.27 5.55 -17.17
C ALA A 258 0.24 5.43 -17.03
N LEU A 259 0.91 4.92 -18.06
CA LEU A 259 2.35 4.74 -18.06
C LEU A 259 3.05 6.01 -18.59
N PRO A 260 3.80 6.74 -17.76
CA PRO A 260 4.59 7.88 -18.25
C PRO A 260 5.70 7.42 -19.20
N PRO A 261 6.20 8.27 -20.11
CA PRO A 261 7.41 7.97 -20.87
C PRO A 261 8.63 7.80 -19.94
N VAL A 262 9.49 6.84 -20.25
CA VAL A 262 10.72 6.56 -19.49
C VAL A 262 11.69 7.74 -19.44
N ASP A 263 11.81 8.52 -20.53
CA ASP A 263 12.71 9.68 -20.63
C ASP A 263 12.42 10.74 -19.57
N VAL A 264 11.15 10.86 -19.15
CA VAL A 264 10.69 11.78 -18.11
C VAL A 264 11.32 11.43 -16.76
N PHE A 265 11.66 10.17 -16.55
CA PHE A 265 12.26 9.66 -15.33
C PHE A 265 13.79 9.63 -15.48
N TRP A 266 14.28 9.13 -16.62
CA TRP A 266 15.71 9.04 -16.89
C TRP A 266 16.41 10.40 -16.85
N SER A 267 15.81 11.43 -17.44
CA SER A 267 16.37 12.79 -17.47
C SER A 267 16.53 13.46 -16.10
N VAL A 268 15.90 12.92 -15.05
CA VAL A 268 16.01 13.44 -13.68
C VAL A 268 17.26 12.91 -12.96
N LEU A 269 17.83 11.80 -13.40
CA LEU A 269 18.96 11.15 -12.72
C LEU A 269 20.17 12.07 -12.52
N PRO A 270 20.64 12.86 -13.52
CA PRO A 270 21.78 13.75 -13.32
C PRO A 270 21.53 14.80 -12.23
N GLU A 271 20.33 15.40 -12.22
CA GLU A 271 19.92 16.39 -11.22
C GLU A 271 19.83 15.76 -9.82
N PHE A 272 19.24 14.56 -9.74
CA PHE A 272 19.12 13.80 -8.49
C PHE A 272 20.50 13.48 -7.89
N PHE A 273 21.44 12.94 -8.68
CA PHE A 273 22.77 12.61 -8.19
C PHE A 273 23.58 13.85 -7.81
N ALA A 274 23.47 14.94 -8.59
CA ALA A 274 24.11 16.21 -8.24
C ALA A 274 23.63 16.74 -6.88
N TRP A 275 22.32 16.67 -6.62
CA TRP A 275 21.76 17.01 -5.31
C TRP A 275 22.26 16.07 -4.20
N LEU A 276 22.27 14.76 -4.45
CA LEU A 276 22.70 13.75 -3.48
C LEU A 276 24.18 13.91 -3.07
N GLU A 277 25.02 14.36 -4.00
CA GLU A 277 26.45 14.65 -3.79
C GLU A 277 26.73 15.99 -3.10
N GLY A 278 25.68 16.70 -2.64
CA GLY A 278 25.80 17.96 -1.91
C GLY A 278 25.60 19.22 -2.77
N GLY A 279 25.18 19.05 -4.03
CA GLY A 279 24.71 20.15 -4.86
C GLY A 279 23.41 20.76 -4.34
N SER A 280 23.07 21.95 -4.85
CA SER A 280 21.83 22.63 -4.48
C SER A 280 20.62 21.81 -4.88
N ALA A 281 19.63 21.72 -3.98
CA ALA A 281 18.32 21.19 -4.35
C ALA A 281 17.71 22.07 -5.46
N PRO A 282 16.93 21.48 -6.39
CA PRO A 282 16.20 22.23 -7.41
C PRO A 282 15.34 23.29 -6.75
N VAL A 283 15.35 24.49 -7.35
CA VAL A 283 14.50 25.58 -6.94
C VAL A 283 13.05 25.15 -7.15
N ILE A 284 12.31 25.03 -6.06
CA ILE A 284 10.88 24.75 -6.10
C ILE A 284 10.21 26.04 -6.58
N PRO A 285 9.45 26.02 -7.68
CA PRO A 285 8.70 27.20 -8.09
C PRO A 285 7.75 27.62 -6.98
N ALA A 286 7.50 28.93 -6.84
CA ALA A 286 6.54 29.41 -5.85
C ALA A 286 5.16 28.78 -6.09
N ALA A 287 4.42 28.49 -5.01
CA ALA A 287 3.02 28.11 -5.12
C ALA A 287 2.23 29.23 -5.81
N TYR A 288 1.18 28.85 -6.55
CA TYR A 288 0.32 29.85 -7.18
C TYR A 288 -0.35 30.71 -6.10
N ALA A 289 -0.19 32.03 -6.19
CA ALA A 289 -0.84 32.98 -5.31
C ALA A 289 -2.35 32.99 -5.61
N SER A 290 -3.11 32.20 -4.87
CA SER A 290 -4.57 32.16 -4.99
C SER A 290 -5.22 33.41 -4.41
N ALA A 291 -6.53 33.58 -4.67
CA ALA A 291 -7.31 34.62 -4.03
C ALA A 291 -7.29 34.49 -2.50
N SER A 292 -7.44 35.62 -1.80
CA SER A 292 -7.47 35.66 -0.33
C SER A 292 -8.65 34.83 0.22
N GLY A 293 -8.35 33.88 1.11
CA GLY A 293 -9.36 33.06 1.80
C GLY A 293 -9.68 31.71 1.15
N GLU A 294 -8.92 31.28 0.14
CA GLU A 294 -8.96 29.89 -0.32
C GLU A 294 -8.13 28.98 0.59
N ILE A 295 -8.65 27.77 0.88
CA ILE A 295 -8.00 26.77 1.72
C ILE A 295 -7.43 25.65 0.84
N LEU A 296 -6.14 25.36 0.96
CA LEU A 296 -5.49 24.28 0.22
C LEU A 296 -5.97 22.89 0.71
N ILE A 297 -6.37 22.03 -0.22
CA ILE A 297 -6.80 20.64 0.05
C ILE A 297 -5.65 19.69 -0.31
N ARG A 298 -5.13 18.97 0.69
CA ARG A 298 -4.07 17.95 0.55
C ARG A 298 -4.41 16.61 1.19
N GLU A 299 -5.70 16.36 1.44
CA GLU A 299 -6.14 15.10 2.04
C GLU A 299 -5.74 13.90 1.17
N ARG A 300 -5.44 12.77 1.82
CA ARG A 300 -5.18 11.52 1.11
C ARG A 300 -6.48 11.07 0.41
N ALA A 301 -7.49 10.69 1.18
CA ALA A 301 -8.79 10.32 0.61
C ALA A 301 -9.69 11.55 0.36
N LEU A 302 -9.83 11.96 -0.90
CA LEU A 302 -10.76 13.02 -1.30
C LEU A 302 -12.22 12.53 -1.23
N ARG A 303 -12.86 12.61 -0.06
CA ARG A 303 -14.28 12.30 0.12
C ARG A 303 -15.14 13.53 -0.21
N LEU A 304 -14.99 14.04 -1.42
CA LEU A 304 -15.75 15.20 -1.88
C LEU A 304 -17.19 14.79 -2.25
N PRO A 305 -18.20 15.66 -2.00
CA PRO A 305 -19.60 15.40 -2.34
C PRO A 305 -19.86 15.59 -3.85
N ILE A 306 -19.05 14.92 -4.67
CA ILE A 306 -19.09 14.95 -6.13
C ILE A 306 -19.34 13.55 -6.65
N GLY A 307 -19.96 13.45 -7.83
CA GLY A 307 -20.24 12.16 -8.48
C GLY A 307 -18.97 11.37 -8.78
N LEU A 308 -19.12 10.05 -8.95
CA LEU A 308 -18.02 9.13 -9.25
C LEU A 308 -17.13 9.59 -10.44
N PRO A 309 -17.67 10.10 -11.56
CA PRO A 309 -16.84 10.61 -12.66
C PRO A 309 -15.90 11.74 -12.25
N GLY A 310 -16.36 12.66 -11.40
CA GLY A 310 -15.54 13.75 -10.87
C GLY A 310 -14.46 13.25 -9.93
N GLN A 311 -14.77 12.28 -9.06
CA GLN A 311 -13.76 11.65 -8.19
C GLN A 311 -12.71 10.90 -9.02
N SER A 312 -13.13 10.17 -10.06
CA SER A 312 -12.20 9.50 -10.97
C SER A 312 -11.27 10.48 -11.68
N ALA A 313 -11.84 11.58 -12.17
CA ALA A 313 -11.06 12.61 -12.84
C ALA A 313 -10.01 13.23 -11.91
N LEU A 314 -10.34 13.46 -10.63
CA LEU A 314 -9.40 13.97 -9.65
C LEU A 314 -8.23 13.02 -9.40
N GLU A 315 -8.47 11.72 -9.26
CA GLU A 315 -7.38 10.76 -9.07
C GLU A 315 -6.45 10.71 -10.29
N ILE A 316 -7.01 10.80 -11.50
CA ILE A 316 -6.22 10.93 -12.74
C ILE A 316 -5.40 12.24 -12.74
N ILE A 317 -6.01 13.35 -12.31
CA ILE A 317 -5.33 14.65 -12.21
C ILE A 317 -4.19 14.62 -11.19
N ARG A 318 -4.43 14.06 -9.99
CA ARG A 318 -3.41 13.91 -8.94
C ARG A 318 -2.26 13.01 -9.40
N PHE A 319 -2.58 11.90 -10.04
CA PHE A 319 -1.61 11.00 -10.65
C PHE A 319 -0.76 11.74 -11.70
N ALA A 320 -1.40 12.46 -12.62
CA ALA A 320 -0.72 13.22 -13.65
C ALA A 320 0.18 14.32 -13.05
N ALA A 321 -0.32 15.04 -12.05
CA ALA A 321 0.44 16.07 -11.34
C ALA A 321 1.72 15.51 -10.68
N ALA A 322 1.60 14.38 -9.96
CA ALA A 322 2.73 13.71 -9.32
C ALA A 322 3.80 13.27 -10.33
N ASN A 323 3.37 12.86 -11.53
CA ASN A 323 4.25 12.39 -12.60
C ASN A 323 4.62 13.50 -13.62
N ARG A 324 4.23 14.75 -13.38
CA ARG A 324 4.43 15.92 -14.28
C ARG A 324 3.88 15.73 -15.70
N LEU A 325 2.73 15.07 -15.80
CA LEU A 325 2.01 14.81 -17.06
C LEU A 325 0.97 15.89 -17.35
N ILE A 326 0.81 16.24 -18.61
CA ILE A 326 -0.30 17.07 -19.08
C ILE A 326 -1.60 16.27 -19.00
N VAL A 327 -2.67 16.93 -18.57
CA VAL A 327 -4.02 16.36 -18.48
C VAL A 327 -4.91 16.92 -19.58
N GLU A 328 -5.62 16.05 -20.29
CA GLU A 328 -6.81 16.39 -21.07
C GLU A 328 -8.01 16.42 -20.13
N LEU A 329 -8.47 17.62 -19.78
CA LEU A 329 -9.62 17.84 -18.91
C LEU A 329 -10.88 18.02 -19.75
N HIS A 330 -11.88 17.17 -19.55
CA HIS A 330 -13.22 17.33 -20.14
C HIS A 330 -14.06 18.17 -19.19
N TYR A 331 -14.44 19.37 -19.64
CA TYR A 331 -15.06 20.38 -18.80
C TYR A 331 -16.07 21.20 -19.60
N GLN A 332 -17.34 21.13 -19.20
CA GLN A 332 -18.46 21.87 -19.80
C GLN A 332 -18.54 21.70 -21.32
N GLY A 333 -18.55 20.46 -21.80
CA GLY A 333 -18.69 20.12 -23.22
C GLY A 333 -17.46 20.41 -24.09
N GLY A 334 -16.30 20.68 -23.49
CA GLY A 334 -15.04 20.86 -24.23
C GLY A 334 -13.83 20.28 -23.53
N THR A 335 -12.79 19.98 -24.32
CA THR A 335 -11.51 19.49 -23.82
C THR A 335 -10.52 20.64 -23.63
N ARG A 336 -9.72 20.59 -22.57
CA ARG A 336 -8.62 21.54 -22.28
C ARG A 336 -7.37 20.76 -21.96
N ARG A 337 -6.22 21.16 -22.49
CA ARG A 337 -4.93 20.63 -22.04
C ARG A 337 -4.39 21.48 -20.90
N ILE A 338 -4.13 20.86 -19.76
CA ILE A 338 -3.76 21.57 -18.54
C ILE A 338 -2.52 20.99 -17.87
N GLU A 339 -1.75 21.87 -17.22
CA GLU A 339 -0.75 21.54 -16.20
C GLU A 339 -1.43 21.68 -14.82
N PRO A 340 -1.72 20.59 -14.10
CA PRO A 340 -2.47 20.67 -12.84
C PRO A 340 -1.55 21.01 -11.64
N TYR A 341 -1.96 21.97 -10.80
CA TYR A 341 -1.12 22.49 -9.71
C TYR A 341 -1.69 22.33 -8.29
N SER A 342 -2.94 22.71 -8.01
CA SER A 342 -3.48 22.62 -6.64
C SER A 342 -5.00 22.46 -6.59
N LEU A 343 -5.49 21.83 -5.53
CA LEU A 343 -6.92 21.79 -5.19
C LEU A 343 -7.17 22.72 -4.02
N ARG A 344 -8.15 23.61 -4.14
CA ARG A 344 -8.49 24.59 -3.11
C ARG A 344 -9.99 24.63 -2.87
N GLN A 345 -10.38 24.89 -1.62
CA GLN A 345 -11.75 25.22 -1.26
C GLN A 345 -11.91 26.73 -1.23
N THR A 346 -12.88 27.26 -1.96
CA THR A 346 -13.23 28.68 -1.94
C THR A 346 -14.05 29.02 -0.69
N GLN A 347 -14.18 30.32 -0.38
CA GLN A 347 -15.01 30.78 0.75
C GLN A 347 -16.48 30.34 0.61
N ASP A 348 -16.99 30.24 -0.62
CA ASP A 348 -18.32 29.71 -0.93
C ASP A 348 -18.45 28.18 -0.81
N GLY A 349 -17.41 27.50 -0.30
CA GLY A 349 -17.37 26.05 -0.10
C GLY A 349 -17.13 25.23 -1.36
N ASN A 350 -16.93 25.86 -2.54
CA ASN A 350 -16.68 25.14 -3.78
C ASN A 350 -15.24 24.63 -3.84
N VAL A 351 -15.04 23.44 -4.41
CA VAL A 351 -13.70 22.93 -4.67
C VAL A 351 -13.27 23.29 -6.08
N VAL A 352 -12.10 23.91 -6.22
CA VAL A 352 -11.52 24.34 -7.48
C VAL A 352 -10.14 23.72 -7.70
N LEU A 353 -9.91 23.24 -8.93
CA LEU A 353 -8.62 22.84 -9.43
C LEU A 353 -7.94 24.05 -10.08
N HIS A 354 -6.81 24.47 -9.55
CA HIS A 354 -5.92 25.42 -10.19
C HIS A 354 -4.98 24.71 -11.15
N ALA A 355 -4.96 25.19 -12.39
CA ALA A 355 -4.16 24.61 -13.44
C ALA A 355 -3.76 25.67 -14.49
N TRP A 356 -2.62 25.47 -15.14
CA TRP A 356 -2.25 26.26 -16.31
C TRP A 356 -2.91 25.68 -17.54
N ASN A 357 -3.69 26.49 -18.26
CA ASN A 357 -4.29 26.10 -19.53
C ASN A 357 -3.29 26.32 -20.65
N ILE A 358 -2.86 25.24 -21.29
CA ILE A 358 -1.83 25.26 -22.33
C ILE A 358 -2.36 25.91 -23.60
N ASP A 359 -3.60 25.61 -23.97
CA ASP A 359 -4.21 26.10 -25.21
C ASP A 359 -4.43 27.62 -25.19
N ARG A 360 -4.68 28.19 -24.02
CA ARG A 360 -4.88 29.64 -23.81
C ARG A 360 -3.65 30.35 -23.23
N ASN A 361 -2.63 29.59 -22.85
CA ASN A 361 -1.42 30.07 -22.20
C ASN A 361 -1.70 31.00 -21.00
N GLU A 362 -2.59 30.58 -20.11
CA GLU A 362 -3.00 31.35 -18.92
C GLU A 362 -3.36 30.44 -17.75
N HIS A 363 -3.28 30.96 -16.52
CA HIS A 363 -3.78 30.24 -15.35
C HIS A 363 -5.30 30.25 -15.29
N ARG A 364 -5.90 29.11 -14.93
CA ARG A 364 -7.36 28.95 -14.78
C ARG A 364 -7.70 28.14 -13.53
N SER A 365 -8.86 28.44 -12.98
CA SER A 365 -9.52 27.64 -11.93
C SER A 365 -10.72 26.89 -12.52
N TYR A 366 -10.81 25.59 -12.25
CA TYR A 366 -11.88 24.73 -12.73
C TYR A 366 -12.66 24.19 -11.54
N ARG A 367 -13.99 24.38 -11.54
CA ARG A 367 -14.85 23.83 -10.49
C ARG A 367 -14.91 22.32 -10.61
N VAL A 368 -14.52 21.63 -9.54
CA VAL A 368 -14.38 20.17 -9.56
C VAL A 368 -15.72 19.46 -9.81
N ASP A 369 -16.82 20.01 -9.29
CA ASP A 369 -18.17 19.50 -9.50
C ASP A 369 -18.67 19.60 -10.96
N ARG A 370 -17.94 20.34 -11.81
CA ARG A 370 -18.24 20.52 -13.24
C ARG A 370 -17.29 19.77 -14.16
N ILE A 371 -16.36 18.99 -13.58
CA ILE A 371 -15.45 18.14 -14.36
C ILE A 371 -16.24 16.92 -14.83
N GLU A 372 -16.27 16.71 -16.14
CA GLU A 372 -16.96 15.60 -16.79
C GLU A 372 -16.06 14.37 -16.91
N GLY A 373 -14.73 14.58 -16.95
CA GLY A 373 -13.72 13.54 -17.01
C GLY A 373 -12.32 14.12 -17.13
N ALA A 374 -11.31 13.26 -16.97
CA ALA A 374 -9.91 13.62 -17.21
C ALA A 374 -9.16 12.44 -17.82
N ARG A 375 -8.13 12.73 -18.60
CA ARG A 375 -7.19 11.74 -19.13
C ARG A 375 -5.77 12.28 -19.01
N SER A 376 -4.86 11.47 -18.45
CA SER A 376 -3.43 11.79 -18.49
C SER A 376 -2.85 11.52 -19.87
N THR A 377 -2.03 12.42 -20.37
CA THR A 377 -1.30 12.25 -21.63
C THR A 377 0.12 11.73 -21.38
N ASN A 378 0.82 11.37 -22.45
CA ASN A 378 2.25 11.05 -22.40
C ASN A 378 3.14 12.29 -22.56
N GLN A 379 2.55 13.48 -22.68
CA GLN A 379 3.29 14.73 -22.75
C GLN A 379 3.54 15.25 -21.32
N THR A 380 4.71 15.84 -21.11
CA THR A 380 5.11 16.33 -19.80
C THR A 380 5.25 17.83 -19.77
N PHE A 381 5.29 18.38 -18.57
CA PHE A 381 5.53 19.80 -18.35
C PHE A 381 6.61 20.02 -17.29
N THR A 382 7.34 21.12 -17.44
CA THR A 382 8.18 21.66 -16.37
C THR A 382 7.30 22.55 -15.49
N PRO A 383 7.16 22.26 -14.19
CA PRO A 383 6.27 23.02 -13.32
C PRO A 383 6.61 24.52 -13.30
N ARG A 384 5.60 25.35 -13.57
CA ARG A 384 5.64 26.81 -13.44
C ARG A 384 5.38 27.25 -12.00
N TYR A 385 4.59 26.47 -11.29
CA TYR A 385 4.24 26.67 -9.88
C TYR A 385 4.54 25.39 -9.09
N ALA A 386 4.58 25.49 -7.76
CA ALA A 386 4.61 24.31 -6.91
C ALA A 386 3.40 23.41 -7.21
N VAL A 387 3.65 22.10 -7.32
CA VAL A 387 2.59 21.10 -7.47
C VAL A 387 2.16 20.66 -6.08
N GLU A 388 0.95 21.04 -5.67
CA GLU A 388 0.37 20.84 -4.34
C GLU A 388 -0.79 19.81 -4.36
N LEU A 389 -0.87 18.99 -5.40
CA LEU A 389 -1.94 17.97 -5.59
C LEU A 389 -1.60 16.60 -5.00
N THR A 390 -0.34 16.38 -4.66
CA THR A 390 0.08 15.22 -3.90
C THR A 390 -0.25 15.44 -2.43
N PRO A 391 -0.74 14.41 -1.70
CA PRO A 391 -0.85 14.54 -0.26
C PRO A 391 0.51 14.92 0.32
N SER A 392 0.50 15.76 1.36
CA SER A 392 1.74 16.13 2.07
C SER A 392 2.49 14.88 2.53
N GLY A 393 3.82 15.00 2.59
CA GLY A 393 4.80 13.94 2.90
C GLY A 393 4.55 13.09 4.16
N PRO A 394 5.52 12.25 4.58
CA PRO A 394 5.33 11.36 5.73
C PRO A 394 4.80 12.12 6.94
N VAL A 395 3.87 11.50 7.66
CA VAL A 395 3.24 12.06 8.86
C VAL A 395 4.32 12.69 9.73
N PHE A 396 4.24 13.99 9.99
CA PHE A 396 5.15 14.66 10.93
C PHE A 396 4.82 14.14 12.33
N ILE A 397 5.51 13.08 12.74
CA ILE A 397 5.45 12.57 14.11
C ILE A 397 6.57 13.30 14.86
N PRO A 398 6.27 14.27 15.75
CA PRO A 398 7.30 14.88 16.57
C PRO A 398 8.07 13.79 17.34
N PRO A 399 9.39 13.93 17.53
CA PRO A 399 10.16 12.95 18.29
C PRO A 399 9.55 12.83 19.67
N THR A 400 8.95 11.68 19.98
CA THR A 400 8.56 11.33 21.33
C THR A 400 9.83 11.24 22.16
N ALA A 401 10.07 12.27 22.97
CA ALA A 401 11.01 12.18 24.07
C ALA A 401 10.64 10.94 24.90
N HIS A 402 11.63 10.14 25.24
CA HIS A 402 11.50 8.98 26.13
C HIS A 402 11.07 9.44 27.52
N THR A 403 9.77 9.61 27.71
CA THR A 403 9.13 9.60 29.03
C THR A 403 8.04 8.54 28.96
N ALA A 404 8.17 7.54 29.81
CA ALA A 404 7.28 6.39 29.91
C ALA A 404 5.81 6.84 30.01
N ALA A 405 5.11 6.77 28.88
CA ALA A 405 3.65 6.88 28.79
C ALA A 405 3.09 5.50 28.40
N PRO A 406 1.89 5.12 28.90
CA PRO A 406 1.36 3.79 28.71
C PRO A 406 1.05 3.51 27.23
N PRO A 407 1.05 2.24 26.80
CA PRO A 407 0.93 1.90 25.38
C PRO A 407 -0.43 2.33 24.84
N ILE A 408 -0.41 2.98 23.66
CA ILE A 408 -1.58 3.14 22.81
C ILE A 408 -2.00 1.73 22.39
N ALA A 409 -3.23 1.33 22.75
CA ALA A 409 -3.70 -0.03 22.58
C ALA A 409 -3.88 -0.37 21.09
N ALA A 410 -3.06 -1.27 20.57
CA ALA A 410 -3.35 -1.97 19.32
C ALA A 410 -4.61 -2.83 19.50
N PRO A 411 -5.38 -3.13 18.43
CA PRO A 411 -6.50 -4.06 18.51
C PRO A 411 -6.00 -5.41 19.03
N SER A 412 -6.37 -5.74 20.28
CA SER A 412 -5.79 -6.86 21.00
C SER A 412 -6.03 -8.19 20.27
N PHE A 413 -4.96 -8.95 20.01
CA PHE A 413 -5.04 -10.39 19.83
C PHE A 413 -5.54 -10.98 21.15
N ARG A 414 -6.84 -11.32 21.22
CA ARG A 414 -7.35 -12.07 22.37
C ARG A 414 -7.23 -13.55 22.02
N PRO A 415 -6.19 -14.26 22.49
CA PRO A 415 -6.25 -15.72 22.49
C PRO A 415 -7.48 -16.13 23.30
N ALA A 416 -8.14 -17.22 22.89
CA ALA A 416 -9.21 -17.81 23.67
C ALA A 416 -8.72 -18.04 25.11
N ARG A 417 -9.51 -17.60 26.10
CA ARG A 417 -9.20 -17.70 27.54
C ARG A 417 -8.68 -19.11 27.89
N PRO A 418 -7.58 -19.24 28.66
CA PRO A 418 -7.11 -20.55 29.07
C PRO A 418 -8.09 -21.17 30.08
N ALA A 419 -8.44 -22.43 29.86
CA ALA A 419 -9.02 -23.26 30.91
C ALA A 419 -7.94 -23.58 31.96
N ALA A 420 -8.36 -23.72 33.21
CA ALA A 420 -7.52 -24.03 34.38
C ALA A 420 -6.63 -25.28 34.17
N PRO A 421 -5.53 -25.43 34.92
CA PRO A 421 -4.41 -26.29 34.53
C PRO A 421 -4.79 -27.76 34.65
N GLY A 422 -4.75 -28.47 33.52
CA GLY A 422 -4.95 -29.91 33.44
C GLY A 422 -4.09 -30.51 32.34
N ARG A 423 -2.95 -31.08 32.76
CA ARG A 423 -2.13 -32.16 32.14
C ARG A 423 -1.96 -32.19 30.61
N VAL A 424 -0.69 -32.06 30.20
CA VAL A 424 0.00 -32.66 29.04
C VAL A 424 -0.92 -33.18 27.91
N ALA A 425 -0.97 -32.44 26.78
CA ALA A 425 -1.76 -32.82 25.62
C ALA A 425 -0.95 -33.67 24.63
N GLN A 426 -1.44 -34.90 24.42
CA GLN A 426 -1.21 -35.71 23.22
C GLN A 426 -2.08 -35.20 22.04
N PRO A 427 -1.75 -35.56 20.78
CA PRO A 427 -2.46 -35.07 19.60
C PRO A 427 -3.92 -35.54 19.57
N SER A 428 -4.86 -34.60 19.34
CA SER A 428 -6.29 -34.91 19.31
C SER A 428 -6.72 -35.44 17.94
N PHE A 429 -6.77 -36.76 17.79
CA PHE A 429 -7.71 -37.41 16.87
C PHE A 429 -9.09 -37.41 17.51
N GLY A 430 -10.08 -36.81 16.85
CA GLY A 430 -11.43 -36.75 17.41
C GLY A 430 -12.49 -36.30 16.41
N PRO A 431 -13.70 -36.87 16.50
CA PRO A 431 -14.80 -36.64 15.58
C PRO A 431 -15.19 -35.17 15.47
N THR A 432 -15.47 -34.72 14.25
CA THR A 432 -16.00 -33.40 13.92
C THR A 432 -17.48 -33.53 13.56
N TYR A 433 -18.35 -32.96 14.39
CA TYR A 433 -19.80 -32.98 14.23
C TYR A 433 -20.26 -31.87 13.30
N VAL A 434 -21.05 -32.20 12.29
CA VAL A 434 -21.56 -31.28 11.28
C VAL A 434 -23.04 -30.99 11.52
N TYR A 435 -23.37 -29.72 11.73
CA TYR A 435 -24.74 -29.23 11.92
C TYR A 435 -25.16 -28.36 10.74
N GLN A 436 -26.37 -28.54 10.24
CA GLN A 436 -26.92 -27.77 9.13
C GLN A 436 -28.08 -26.89 9.60
N CYS A 437 -28.04 -25.61 9.26
CA CYS A 437 -29.15 -24.71 9.54
C CYS A 437 -30.36 -25.10 8.69
N PRO A 438 -31.55 -25.35 9.27
CA PRO A 438 -32.73 -25.74 8.50
C PRO A 438 -33.27 -24.61 7.60
N TYR A 439 -32.93 -23.35 7.90
CA TYR A 439 -33.41 -22.18 7.15
C TYR A 439 -32.57 -21.87 5.92
N CYS A 440 -31.24 -21.91 6.05
CA CYS A 440 -30.32 -21.52 4.97
C CYS A 440 -29.46 -22.66 4.43
N GLN A 441 -29.63 -23.87 4.98
CA GLN A 441 -28.90 -25.09 4.60
C GLN A 441 -27.37 -25.02 4.75
N LYS A 442 -26.83 -23.97 5.39
CA LYS A 442 -25.40 -23.82 5.67
C LYS A 442 -24.95 -24.83 6.73
N LYS A 443 -23.80 -25.46 6.49
CA LYS A 443 -23.19 -26.47 7.37
C LYS A 443 -22.14 -25.82 8.29
N PHE A 444 -22.10 -26.28 9.54
CA PHE A 444 -21.25 -25.79 10.61
C PHE A 444 -20.53 -26.98 11.23
N LYS A 445 -19.19 -26.99 11.15
CA LYS A 445 -18.36 -28.04 11.73
C LYS A 445 -17.98 -27.68 13.17
N ARG A 446 -18.13 -28.63 14.09
CA ARG A 446 -17.91 -28.43 15.52
C ARG A 446 -17.18 -29.63 16.14
N LYS A 447 -16.36 -29.36 17.16
CA LYS A 447 -15.72 -30.40 17.96
C LYS A 447 -16.58 -30.89 19.13
N SER A 448 -17.72 -30.26 19.37
CA SER A 448 -18.71 -30.66 20.37
C SER A 448 -20.11 -30.81 19.76
N MET A 449 -20.90 -31.74 20.29
CA MET A 449 -22.28 -31.98 19.85
C MET A 449 -23.25 -30.91 20.38
N THR A 450 -23.13 -29.69 19.87
CA THR A 450 -24.04 -28.59 20.23
C THR A 450 -24.79 -28.10 19.00
N ALA A 451 -26.12 -28.20 19.03
CA ALA A 451 -27.00 -27.76 17.94
C ALA A 451 -27.16 -26.23 17.85
N THR A 452 -26.82 -25.47 18.89
CA THR A 452 -27.04 -24.01 18.95
C THR A 452 -26.17 -23.25 17.94
N LEU A 453 -26.77 -22.60 16.94
CA LEU A 453 -26.07 -21.79 15.95
C LEU A 453 -26.03 -20.32 16.37
N ASN A 454 -24.88 -19.67 16.20
CA ASN A 454 -24.77 -18.22 16.34
C ASN A 454 -25.55 -17.51 15.22
N ALA A 455 -25.81 -16.21 15.41
CA ALA A 455 -26.35 -15.38 14.35
C ALA A 455 -25.44 -15.47 13.11
N HIS A 456 -26.02 -15.83 11.97
CA HIS A 456 -25.30 -16.04 10.71
C HIS A 456 -26.13 -15.55 9.53
N LYS A 457 -25.48 -15.32 8.39
CA LYS A 457 -26.15 -14.98 7.14
C LYS A 457 -26.39 -16.23 6.28
N GLY A 458 -27.51 -16.25 5.56
CA GLY A 458 -27.85 -17.32 4.63
C GLY A 458 -27.01 -17.26 3.35
N THR A 459 -27.19 -18.24 2.46
CA THR A 459 -26.52 -18.31 1.15
C THR A 459 -26.86 -17.14 0.23
N ASN A 460 -27.97 -16.44 0.48
CA ASN A 460 -28.40 -15.23 -0.20
C ASN A 460 -27.81 -13.92 0.39
N GLY A 461 -26.94 -14.01 1.41
CA GLY A 461 -26.27 -12.85 2.01
C GLY A 461 -27.08 -12.06 3.04
N TYR A 462 -28.36 -12.41 3.26
CA TYR A 462 -29.20 -11.80 4.31
C TYR A 462 -29.05 -12.51 5.65
N ALA A 463 -29.40 -11.83 6.75
CA ALA A 463 -29.39 -12.43 8.09
C ALA A 463 -30.35 -13.63 8.16
N CYS A 464 -29.83 -14.80 8.51
CA CYS A 464 -30.61 -16.01 8.67
C CYS A 464 -31.23 -16.03 10.08
N PRO A 465 -32.54 -16.30 10.22
CA PRO A 465 -33.19 -16.38 11.52
C PRO A 465 -32.79 -17.64 12.30
N GLY A 466 -32.16 -18.63 11.65
CA GLY A 466 -31.76 -19.88 12.29
C GLY A 466 -30.79 -19.67 13.46
N ARG A 467 -31.14 -20.21 14.63
CA ARG A 467 -30.31 -20.26 15.84
C ARG A 467 -30.08 -21.68 16.37
N SER A 468 -30.60 -22.67 15.67
CA SER A 468 -30.38 -24.09 15.95
C SER A 468 -30.17 -24.83 14.63
N GLY A 469 -29.24 -25.77 14.64
CA GLY A 469 -28.84 -26.58 13.49
C GLY A 469 -29.27 -28.02 13.68
N MET A 470 -29.72 -28.66 12.61
CA MET A 470 -29.98 -30.09 12.56
C MET A 470 -28.65 -30.82 12.39
N TYR A 471 -28.40 -31.84 13.21
CA TYR A 471 -27.20 -32.66 13.08
C TYR A 471 -27.26 -33.47 11.77
N VAL A 472 -26.18 -33.45 10.98
CA VAL A 472 -26.12 -34.08 9.65
C VAL A 472 -25.11 -35.22 9.59
N GLY A 473 -24.11 -35.24 10.46
CA GLY A 473 -23.14 -36.35 10.50
C GLY A 473 -21.88 -36.03 11.28
N THR A 474 -21.03 -37.04 11.45
CA THR A 474 -19.71 -36.94 12.07
C THR A 474 -18.65 -37.28 11.03
N GLU A 475 -17.66 -36.41 10.89
CA GLU A 475 -16.45 -36.64 10.11
C GLU A 475 -15.33 -37.06 11.07
N TYR A 476 -14.63 -38.17 10.81
CA TYR A 476 -13.56 -38.71 11.66
C TYR A 476 -12.18 -38.30 11.18
#